data_AF-A0AAD4BCE0-F1
#
_entry.id   AF-A0AAD4BCE0-F1
#
_cell.length_a   1.000
_cell.length_b   1.000
_cell.length_c   1.000
_cell.angle_alpha   90.00
_cell.angle_beta   90.00
_cell.angle_gamma   90.00
#
_symmetry.space_group_name_H-M   'P 1'
#
loop_
_entity.id
_entity.type
_entity.pdbx_description
1 polymer ?
#
loop_
_entity_poly.entity_id
_entity_poly.type
_entity_poly.pdbx_seq_one_letter_code
_entity_poly.pdbx_strand_id
1 'polypeptide(L)'
;NMPSSPRKEENVALQELVLSQDQRTITGNVRVRNIAYEKWLAIRFTLDCWQTTSEVTARYDKSIQDGAFDIFTFTIRLHDIWSRAILIALRYTVAGKEYWDNNAGKNYHV
;
A
#
# COMPACT_ATOMS: atom_id res chain seq x y z
N ASN A 1 1.60 -14.54 9.44
CA ASN A 1 1.72 -15.18 8.10
C ASN A 1 1.50 -14.14 7.02
N MET A 2 2.55 -13.39 6.66
CA MET A 2 2.57 -12.56 5.45
C MET A 2 2.65 -13.48 4.23
N PRO A 3 1.89 -13.26 3.14
CA PRO A 3 2.10 -14.03 1.92
C PRO A 3 3.51 -13.76 1.38
N SER A 4 4.21 -14.86 1.14
CA SER A 4 5.54 -14.94 0.58
C SER A 4 5.57 -14.37 -0.84
N SER A 5 6.27 -13.25 -0.98
CA SER A 5 6.72 -12.63 -2.24
C SER A 5 5.65 -11.85 -3.03
N PRO A 6 5.81 -10.53 -3.23
CA PRO A 6 4.98 -9.79 -4.17
C PRO A 6 5.13 -10.42 -5.56
N ARG A 7 4.01 -10.76 -6.21
CA ARG A 7 4.01 -11.35 -7.55
C ARG A 7 4.77 -10.40 -8.48
N LYS A 8 5.81 -10.91 -9.15
CA LYS A 8 6.77 -10.08 -9.91
C LYS A 8 6.13 -9.25 -11.03
N GLU A 9 4.92 -9.60 -11.46
CA GLU A 9 4.27 -9.03 -12.66
C GLU A 9 3.12 -8.06 -12.37
N GLU A 10 2.73 -7.88 -11.10
CA GLU A 10 1.61 -7.00 -10.75
C GLU A 10 1.98 -5.51 -10.91
N ASN A 11 1.04 -4.71 -11.40
CA ASN A 11 1.24 -3.28 -11.64
C ASN A 11 1.39 -2.47 -10.36
N VAL A 12 0.93 -3.02 -9.23
CA VAL A 12 1.05 -2.46 -7.88
C VAL A 12 1.17 -3.63 -6.91
N ALA A 13 2.11 -3.55 -5.95
CA ALA A 13 2.28 -4.57 -4.91
C ALA A 13 2.91 -3.96 -3.66
N LEU A 14 2.43 -4.35 -2.48
CA LEU A 14 3.08 -4.00 -1.21
C LEU A 14 4.40 -4.79 -1.08
N GLN A 15 5.50 -4.08 -0.84
CA GLN A 15 6.80 -4.70 -0.57
C GLN A 15 7.04 -4.90 0.91
N GLU A 16 6.67 -3.91 1.71
CA GLU A 16 6.98 -3.88 3.12
C GLU A 16 5.88 -3.11 3.86
N LEU A 17 5.57 -3.59 5.06
CA LEU A 17 4.65 -2.96 6.00
C LEU A 17 5.21 -3.09 7.40
N VAL A 18 5.51 -1.96 8.02
CA VAL A 18 6.11 -1.89 9.35
C VAL A 18 5.18 -1.10 10.26
N LEU A 19 4.79 -1.73 11.37
CA LEU A 19 4.18 -1.04 12.49
C LEU A 19 5.29 -0.55 13.42
N SER A 20 5.25 0.73 13.78
CA SER A 20 6.17 1.33 14.72
C SER A 20 6.05 0.68 16.11
N GLN A 21 7.13 0.74 16.90
CA GLN A 21 7.16 0.14 18.24
C GLN A 21 6.09 0.71 19.19
N ASP A 22 5.72 1.97 19.00
CA ASP A 22 4.66 2.64 19.76
C ASP A 22 3.24 2.30 19.25
N GLN A 23 3.12 1.45 18.22
CA GLN A 23 1.87 1.01 17.58
C GLN A 23 0.97 2.15 17.09
N ARG A 24 1.56 3.32 16.82
CA ARG A 24 0.83 4.52 16.38
C ARG A 24 1.06 4.86 14.92
N THR A 25 2.04 4.23 14.27
CA THR A 25 2.41 4.59 12.90
C THR A 25 2.64 3.32 12.10
N ILE A 26 1.92 3.20 10.99
CA ILE A 26 2.18 2.19 9.98
C ILE A 26 2.88 2.87 8.82
N THR A 27 4.05 2.38 8.46
CA THR A 27 4.79 2.80 7.27
C THR A 27 4.85 1.63 6.31
N GLY A 28 4.64 1.89 5.03
CA GLY A 28 4.74 0.85 4.02
C GLY A 28 5.39 1.34 2.74
N ASN A 29 6.07 0.41 2.07
CA ASN A 29 6.68 0.60 0.77
C ASN A 29 5.89 -0.18 -0.27
N VAL A 30 5.50 0.49 -1.35
CA VAL A 30 4.69 -0.06 -2.45
C VAL A 30 5.51 0.05 -3.72
N ARG A 31 5.61 -1.05 -4.46
CA ARG A 31 6.19 -1.06 -5.80
C ARG A 31 5.07 -0.91 -6.82
N VAL A 32 5.21 0.04 -7.73
CA VAL A 32 4.32 0.24 -8.88
C VAL A 32 5.09 0.15 -10.19
N ARG A 33 4.45 -0.33 -11.25
CA ARG A 33 5.05 -0.36 -12.59
C ARG A 33 5.08 1.04 -13.19
N ASN A 34 6.22 1.45 -13.73
CA ASN A 34 6.39 2.77 -14.35
C ASN A 34 5.81 2.81 -15.77
N ILE A 35 4.49 3.01 -15.86
CA ILE A 35 3.75 3.04 -17.14
C ILE A 35 3.72 4.45 -17.75
N ALA A 36 3.56 5.48 -16.91
CA ALA A 36 3.58 6.89 -17.31
C ALA A 36 4.15 7.74 -16.17
N TYR A 37 4.58 8.96 -16.47
CA TYR A 37 5.13 9.88 -15.47
C TYR A 37 4.12 10.22 -14.38
N GLU A 38 2.90 10.62 -14.78
CA GLU A 38 1.82 10.94 -13.85
C GLU A 38 1.23 9.67 -13.24
N LYS A 39 1.48 9.52 -11.94
CA LYS A 39 1.08 8.36 -11.14
C LYS A 39 0.41 8.85 -9.88
N TRP A 40 -0.68 8.19 -9.51
CA TRP A 40 -1.36 8.45 -8.26
C TRP A 40 -1.56 7.14 -7.51
N LEU A 41 -1.02 7.06 -6.30
CA LEU A 41 -1.14 5.89 -5.45
C LEU A 41 -1.83 6.28 -4.15
N ALA A 42 -3.00 5.72 -3.91
CA ALA A 42 -3.74 5.86 -2.67
C ALA A 42 -3.79 4.53 -1.93
N ILE A 43 -3.63 4.60 -0.61
CA ILE A 43 -3.76 3.48 0.30
C ILE A 43 -5.07 3.68 1.04
N ARG A 44 -6.03 2.83 0.74
CA ARG A 44 -7.29 2.76 1.47
C ARG A 44 -7.14 1.77 2.61
N PHE A 45 -7.55 2.16 3.80
CA PHE A 45 -7.53 1.30 4.96
C PHE A 45 -8.81 1.40 5.77
N THR A 46 -9.12 0.34 6.49
CA THR A 46 -10.32 0.20 7.32
C THR A 46 -10.02 -0.68 8.53
N LEU A 47 -10.83 -0.55 9.57
CA LEU A 47 -10.62 -1.14 10.90
C LEU A 47 -11.88 -1.80 11.46
N ASP A 48 -12.95 -1.73 10.67
CA ASP A 48 -14.30 -2.18 11.00
C ASP A 48 -14.90 -2.94 9.80
N CYS A 49 -14.04 -3.70 9.10
CA CYS A 49 -14.42 -4.54 7.98
C CYS A 49 -15.10 -3.76 6.83
N TRP A 50 -14.49 -2.64 6.41
CA TRP A 50 -14.94 -1.77 5.31
C TRP A 50 -16.21 -0.97 5.60
N GLN A 51 -16.64 -0.84 6.86
CA GLN A 51 -17.74 0.07 7.21
C GLN A 51 -17.29 1.54 7.17
N THR A 52 -16.08 1.82 7.65
CA THR A 52 -15.41 3.10 7.50
C THR A 52 -14.11 2.91 6.72
N THR A 53 -13.89 3.78 5.74
CA THR A 53 -12.69 3.76 4.91
C THR A 53 -11.98 5.09 5.01
N SER A 54 -10.69 5.01 5.34
CA SER A 54 -9.78 6.15 5.31
C SER A 54 -8.80 5.97 4.16
N GLU A 55 -8.34 7.07 3.57
CA GLU A 55 -7.36 7.05 2.49
C GLU A 55 -6.16 7.94 2.82
N VAL A 56 -4.97 7.46 2.48
CA VAL A 56 -3.76 8.28 2.45
C VAL A 56 -3.09 8.16 1.08
N THR A 57 -2.55 9.26 0.59
CA THR A 57 -1.78 9.27 -0.65
C THR A 57 -0.33 8.90 -0.36
N ALA A 58 0.21 7.95 -1.11
CA ALA A 58 1.62 7.60 -1.06
C ALA A 58 2.46 8.68 -1.76
N ARG A 59 3.72 8.79 -1.36
CA ARG A 59 4.70 9.68 -2.01
C ARG A 59 5.71 8.85 -2.75
N TYR A 60 6.11 9.32 -3.93
CA TYR A 60 7.22 8.74 -4.66
C TYR A 60 8.50 8.81 -3.82
N ASP A 61 9.24 7.71 -3.76
CA ASP A 61 10.54 7.60 -3.09
C ASP A 61 11.67 7.51 -4.15
N LYS A 62 11.67 6.44 -4.94
CA LYS A 62 12.72 6.16 -5.92
C LYS A 62 12.28 5.22 -7.02
N SER A 63 12.93 5.31 -8.19
CA SER A 63 12.83 4.31 -9.24
C SER A 63 13.83 3.17 -9.01
N ILE A 64 13.46 1.95 -9.41
CA ILE A 64 14.27 0.74 -9.31
C ILE A 64 14.26 -0.01 -10.65
N GLN A 65 15.13 -1.02 -10.79
CA GLN A 65 15.22 -1.87 -11.99
C GLN A 65 15.33 -1.04 -13.28
N ASP A 66 16.31 -0.13 -13.30
CA ASP A 66 16.58 0.77 -14.44
C ASP A 66 15.36 1.59 -14.90
N GLY A 67 14.45 1.92 -13.98
CA GLY A 67 13.28 2.73 -14.23
C GLY A 67 12.02 1.95 -14.62
N ALA A 68 12.06 0.61 -14.61
CA ALA A 68 10.88 -0.22 -14.90
C ALA A 68 9.80 -0.13 -13.81
N PHE A 69 10.20 0.12 -12.56
CA PHE A 69 9.29 0.25 -11.42
C PHE A 69 9.66 1.44 -10.54
N ASP A 70 8.66 1.99 -9.88
CA ASP A 70 8.82 3.02 -8.86
C ASP A 70 8.41 2.49 -7.48
N ILE A 71 9.11 2.95 -6.46
CA ILE A 71 8.76 2.74 -5.06
C ILE A 71 8.05 4.01 -4.56
N PHE A 72 6.92 3.78 -3.92
CA PHE A 72 6.16 4.78 -3.21
C PHE A 72 6.08 4.40 -1.74
N THR A 73 6.21 5.39 -0.86
CA THR A 73 6.12 5.20 0.58
C THR A 73 4.89 5.91 1.12
N PHE A 74 4.20 5.28 2.06
CA PHE A 74 3.08 5.88 2.77
C PHE A 74 3.24 5.74 4.27
N THR A 75 2.58 6.63 4.99
CA THR A 75 2.55 6.62 6.45
C THR A 75 1.13 6.87 6.92
N ILE A 76 0.62 5.96 7.75
CA ILE A 76 -0.69 6.07 8.39
C ILE A 76 -0.43 6.30 9.88
N ARG A 77 -0.96 7.40 10.42
CA ARG A 77 -0.97 7.66 11.86
C ARG A 77 -2.27 7.11 12.46
N LEU A 78 -2.13 6.17 13.38
CA LEU A 78 -3.19 5.60 14.18
C LEU A 78 -3.37 6.48 15.42
N HIS A 79 -4.58 6.98 15.63
CA HIS A 79 -4.88 7.87 16.76
C HIS A 79 -5.03 7.12 18.09
N ASP A 80 -5.35 5.83 18.05
CA ASP A 80 -5.57 5.00 19.25
C ASP A 80 -4.82 3.67 19.15
N ILE A 81 -4.40 3.16 20.30
CA ILE A 81 -3.70 1.87 20.47
C ILE A 81 -4.68 0.76 20.08
N TRP A 82 -4.44 0.07 18.97
CA TRP A 82 -5.46 -0.80 18.38
C TRP A 82 -5.13 -2.28 18.48
N SER A 83 -6.03 -3.00 19.17
CA SER A 83 -6.12 -4.46 19.20
C SER A 83 -6.91 -5.06 18.03
N ARG A 84 -7.22 -4.25 17.00
CA ARG A 84 -8.04 -4.65 15.85
C ARG A 84 -7.19 -4.81 14.60
N ALA A 85 -7.49 -5.83 13.80
CA ALA A 85 -6.85 -6.05 12.52
C ALA A 85 -7.16 -4.88 11.57
N ILE A 86 -6.13 -4.23 11.05
CA ILE A 86 -6.25 -3.27 9.95
C ILE A 86 -6.37 -4.03 8.63
N LEU A 87 -7.25 -3.58 7.74
CA LEU A 87 -7.31 -4.05 6.35
C LEU A 87 -6.82 -2.93 5.45
N ILE A 88 -5.99 -3.26 4.48
CA ILE A 88 -5.36 -2.31 3.57
C ILE A 88 -5.59 -2.77 2.12
N ALA A 89 -5.95 -1.82 1.26
CA ALA A 89 -5.99 -1.96 -0.18
C ALA A 89 -5.24 -0.82 -0.86
N LEU A 90 -4.51 -1.15 -1.92
CA LEU A 90 -3.73 -0.22 -2.73
C LEU A 90 -4.50 0.12 -4.00
N ARG A 91 -4.59 1.41 -4.30
CA ARG A 91 -5.22 1.95 -5.51
C ARG A 91 -4.19 2.72 -6.30
N TYR A 92 -3.75 2.15 -7.42
CA TYR A 92 -2.80 2.74 -8.33
C TYR A 92 -3.49 3.24 -9.60
N THR A 93 -3.47 4.55 -9.82
CA THR A 93 -3.99 5.19 -11.04
C THR A 93 -2.84 5.71 -11.89
N VAL A 94 -2.78 5.31 -13.15
CA VAL A 94 -1.76 5.74 -14.12
C VAL A 94 -2.32 5.73 -15.53
N ALA A 95 -2.00 6.77 -16.32
CA ALA A 95 -2.45 6.90 -17.71
C ALA A 95 -3.97 6.67 -17.90
N GLY A 96 -4.79 7.16 -16.95
CA GLY A 96 -6.25 7.01 -16.97
C GLY A 96 -6.76 5.60 -16.64
N LYS A 97 -5.90 4.67 -16.22
CA LYS A 97 -6.26 3.32 -15.77
C LYS A 97 -6.09 3.17 -14.27
N GLU A 98 -6.97 2.41 -13.65
CA GLU A 98 -6.94 2.11 -12.22
C GLU A 98 -6.61 0.62 -12.00
N TYR A 99 -5.67 0.37 -11.11
CA TYR A 99 -5.23 -0.95 -10.69
C TYR A 99 -5.39 -1.06 -9.19
N TRP A 100 -6.03 -2.13 -8.73
CA TRP A 100 -6.21 -2.42 -7.32
C TRP A 100 -5.37 -3.62 -6.92
N ASP A 101 -4.59 -3.48 -5.84
CA ASP A 101 -4.03 -4.62 -5.12
C ASP A 101 -4.69 -4.68 -3.73
N ASN A 102 -5.39 -5.78 -3.47
CA ASN A 102 -6.04 -6.07 -2.20
C ASN A 102 -5.39 -7.27 -1.47
N ASN A 103 -4.12 -7.55 -1.75
CA ASN A 103 -3.43 -8.75 -1.26
C ASN A 103 -4.12 -10.05 -1.68
N ALA A 104 -4.58 -10.14 -2.92
CA ALA A 104 -5.35 -11.28 -3.45
C ALA A 104 -6.52 -11.73 -2.55
N GLY A 105 -7.23 -10.77 -1.93
CA GLY A 105 -8.36 -11.03 -1.04
C GLY A 105 -8.01 -11.54 0.35
N LYS A 106 -6.71 -11.60 0.71
CA LYS A 106 -6.27 -12.05 2.04
C LYS A 106 -6.18 -10.94 3.07
N ASN A 107 -6.22 -9.67 2.64
CA ASN A 107 -5.96 -8.47 3.45
C ASN A 107 -4.57 -8.49 4.13
N TYR A 108 -3.96 -7.34 4.31
CA TYR A 108 -2.69 -7.26 5.05
C TYR A 108 -3.00 -7.21 6.55
N HIS A 109 -2.87 -8.36 7.22
CA HIS A 109 -2.95 -8.42 8.69
C HIS A 109 -1.59 -8.01 9.28
N VAL A 110 -1.62 -6.96 10.11
CA VAL A 110 -0.56 -6.61 11.07
C VAL A 110 -1.04 -6.97 12.45
#